data_AF-A0A401TJD5-F1
#
_entry.id   AF-A0A401TJD5-F1
#
_cell.length_a   1.000
_cell.length_b   1.000
_cell.length_c   1.000
_cell.angle_alpha   90.00
_cell.angle_beta   90.00
_cell.angle_gamma   90.00
#
_symmetry.space_group_name_H-M   'P 1'
#
loop_
_entity.id
_entity.type
_entity.pdbx_description
1 polymer ?
#
loop_
_entity_poly.entity_id
_entity_poly.type
_entity_poly.pdbx_seq_one_letter_code
_entity_poly.pdbx_strand_id
1 'polypeptide(L)'
;MIIFMVTAGMQALFNVVDYEKNTKKPTREGNERRYYIAAEEIIWDYAPSGLDQFTAKPLTSPHSDSVTFFEKGEKRIGGKYKKAVYREYTSDTFKTQKQRTQQEQHLGILGKDYIEKFLQLLQFDIPF
;
A
#
# COMPACT_ATOMS: atom_id res chain seq x y z
N MET A 1 -12.84 10.67 -6.02
CA MET A 1 -13.67 10.91 -7.23
C MET A 1 -13.55 9.78 -8.23
N ILE A 2 -12.34 9.32 -8.59
CA ILE A 2 -12.13 8.24 -9.59
C ILE A 2 -12.68 6.86 -9.16
N ILE A 3 -12.48 6.45 -7.91
CA ILE A 3 -12.96 5.14 -7.41
C ILE A 3 -14.49 5.00 -7.57
N PHE A 4 -15.25 6.05 -7.25
CA PHE A 4 -16.72 6.04 -7.41
C PHE A 4 -17.14 5.91 -8.87
N MET A 5 -16.39 6.49 -9.81
CA MET A 5 -16.70 6.40 -11.23
C MET A 5 -16.46 5.00 -11.79
N VAL A 6 -15.36 4.36 -11.37
CA VAL A 6 -15.06 2.98 -11.77
C VAL A 6 -16.12 2.02 -11.24
N THR A 7 -16.55 2.15 -9.99
CA THR A 7 -17.63 1.33 -9.44
C THR A 7 -19.00 1.67 -10.03
N ALA A 8 -19.20 2.90 -10.49
CA ALA A 8 -20.39 3.33 -11.24
C ALA A 8 -20.36 2.93 -12.73
N GLY A 9 -19.40 2.11 -13.16
CA GLY A 9 -19.38 1.51 -14.49
C GLY A 9 -18.57 2.27 -15.54
N MET A 10 -17.72 3.24 -15.15
CA MET A 10 -16.75 3.86 -16.06
C MET A 10 -15.62 2.89 -16.41
N GLN A 11 -15.93 1.88 -17.20
CA GLN A 11 -15.04 0.81 -17.65
C GLN A 11 -15.30 0.53 -19.13
N ALA A 12 -14.25 0.24 -19.88
CA ALA A 12 -14.36 -0.13 -21.29
C ALA A 12 -13.31 -1.19 -21.64
N LEU A 13 -13.63 -2.02 -22.63
CA LEU A 13 -12.69 -2.95 -23.25
C LEU A 13 -12.24 -2.38 -24.58
N PHE A 14 -10.98 -2.60 -24.96
CA PHE A 14 -10.44 -2.28 -26.28
C PHE A 14 -9.74 -3.50 -26.85
N ASN A 15 -9.80 -3.66 -28.17
CA ASN A 15 -9.16 -4.77 -28.86
C ASN A 15 -7.82 -4.31 -29.45
N VAL A 16 -6.74 -5.03 -29.15
CA VAL A 16 -5.43 -4.83 -29.77
C VAL A 16 -5.26 -5.91 -30.82
N VAL A 17 -5.28 -5.52 -32.09
CA VAL A 17 -5.08 -6.44 -33.22
C VAL A 17 -3.63 -6.35 -33.67
N ASP A 18 -2.89 -7.45 -33.54
CA ASP A 18 -1.52 -7.55 -34.06
C ASP A 18 -1.56 -7.66 -35.60
N TYR A 19 -1.38 -6.54 -36.29
CA TYR A 19 -1.41 -6.48 -37.76
C TYR A 19 -0.08 -6.96 -38.40
N GLU A 20 1.03 -6.95 -37.65
CA GLU A 20 2.36 -7.35 -38.13
C GLU A 20 2.90 -8.58 -37.41
N LYS A 21 3.07 -9.70 -38.13
CA LYS A 21 3.61 -10.97 -37.60
C LYS A 21 5.13 -10.97 -37.35
N ASN A 22 5.83 -9.85 -37.53
CA ASN A 22 7.30 -9.83 -37.53
C ASN A 22 7.93 -8.66 -36.77
N THR A 23 7.25 -8.13 -35.75
CA THR A 23 7.93 -7.30 -34.76
C THR A 23 8.76 -8.22 -33.87
N LYS A 24 10.09 -8.21 -34.00
CA LYS A 24 10.97 -8.81 -32.98
C LYS A 24 10.53 -8.22 -31.64
N LYS A 25 10.11 -9.07 -30.69
CA LYS A 25 9.82 -8.63 -29.33
C LYS A 25 11.02 -7.79 -28.88
N PRO A 26 10.84 -6.54 -28.42
CA PRO A 26 11.96 -5.73 -27.99
C PRO A 26 12.75 -6.57 -26.98
N THR A 27 14.02 -6.83 -27.28
CA THR A 27 14.93 -7.48 -26.35
C THR A 27 14.95 -6.56 -25.14
N ARG A 28 14.35 -7.02 -24.04
CA ARG A 28 14.32 -6.28 -22.79
C ARG A 28 15.72 -6.37 -22.20
N GLU A 29 16.60 -5.49 -22.62
CA GLU A 29 17.92 -5.32 -22.03
C GLU A 29 17.74 -4.62 -20.69
N GLY A 30 17.67 -5.40 -19.63
CA GLY A 30 17.50 -4.91 -18.27
C GLY A 30 17.94 -5.95 -17.26
N ASN A 31 18.50 -5.49 -16.14
CA ASN A 31 18.84 -6.37 -15.04
C ASN A 31 17.55 -6.87 -14.38
N GLU A 32 17.41 -8.19 -14.23
CA GLU A 32 16.32 -8.78 -13.44
C GLU A 32 16.48 -8.38 -11.98
N ARG A 33 15.43 -7.82 -11.38
CA ARG A 33 15.39 -7.51 -9.95
C ARG A 33 14.27 -8.32 -9.32
N ARG A 34 14.63 -9.20 -8.41
CA ARG A 34 13.67 -10.04 -7.67
C ARG A 34 13.31 -9.40 -6.34
N TYR A 35 12.01 -9.34 -6.05
CA TYR A 35 11.47 -8.83 -4.79
C TYR A 35 10.50 -9.86 -4.22
N TYR A 36 10.58 -10.08 -2.92
CA TYR A 36 9.67 -10.97 -2.22
C TYR A 36 8.72 -10.11 -1.40
N ILE A 37 7.44 -10.08 -1.76
CA ILE A 37 6.45 -9.19 -1.14
C ILE A 37 5.22 -10.01 -0.78
N ALA A 38 4.76 -9.89 0.47
CA ALA A 38 3.51 -10.50 0.92
C ALA A 38 2.57 -9.45 1.51
N ALA A 39 1.27 -9.75 1.50
CA ALA A 39 0.26 -8.98 2.20
C ALA A 39 0.11 -9.51 3.63
N GLU A 40 0.36 -8.67 4.62
CA GLU A 40 0.23 -9.03 6.04
C GLU A 40 -0.93 -8.27 6.68
N GLU A 41 -1.70 -8.96 7.53
CA GLU A 41 -2.71 -8.32 8.36
C GLU A 41 -2.07 -7.72 9.62
N ILE A 42 -2.26 -6.41 9.83
CA ILE A 42 -1.79 -5.72 11.03
C ILE A 42 -2.89 -4.84 11.63
N ILE A 43 -2.74 -4.53 12.91
CA ILE A 43 -3.51 -3.44 13.53
C ILE A 43 -2.79 -2.13 13.24
N TRP A 44 -3.37 -1.33 12.35
CA TRP A 44 -2.85 -0.01 12.00
C TRP A 44 -3.40 1.04 12.96
N ASP A 45 -2.50 1.78 13.60
CA ASP A 45 -2.81 2.94 14.44
C ASP A 45 -2.57 4.23 13.63
N TYR A 46 -3.65 4.96 13.33
CA TYR A 46 -3.56 6.19 12.56
C TYR A 46 -2.93 7.35 13.34
N ALA A 47 -2.90 7.29 14.67
CA ALA A 47 -2.22 8.30 15.48
C ALA A 47 -1.59 7.65 16.73
N PRO A 48 -0.40 7.04 16.59
CA PRO A 48 0.29 6.35 17.68
C PRO A 48 0.57 7.24 18.90
N SER A 49 0.72 8.55 18.71
CA SER A 49 0.91 9.51 19.80
C SER A 49 -0.37 9.78 20.60
N GLY A 50 -1.56 9.54 20.03
CA GLY A 50 -2.85 9.93 20.59
C GLY A 50 -3.06 11.45 20.70
N LEU A 51 -2.12 12.25 20.20
CA LEU A 51 -2.11 13.71 20.27
C LEU A 51 -2.11 14.30 18.86
N ASP A 52 -2.82 15.41 18.71
CA ASP A 52 -2.63 16.30 17.56
C ASP A 52 -1.24 16.94 17.67
N GLN A 53 -0.38 16.67 16.69
CA GLN A 53 1.01 17.13 16.71
C GLN A 53 1.15 18.65 16.55
N PHE A 54 0.13 19.35 16.04
CA PHE A 54 0.15 20.81 15.89
C PHE A 54 -0.29 21.52 17.17
N THR A 55 -1.32 21.01 17.84
CA THR A 55 -1.92 21.65 19.02
C THR A 55 -1.45 21.04 20.34
N ALA A 56 -0.75 19.91 20.31
CA ALA A 56 -0.36 19.08 21.45
C ALA A 56 -1.54 18.64 22.34
N LYS A 57 -2.77 18.67 21.82
CA LYS A 57 -3.98 18.26 22.54
C LYS A 57 -4.33 16.80 22.25
N PRO A 58 -5.01 16.11 23.18
CA PRO A 58 -5.58 14.79 22.92
C PRO A 58 -6.52 14.79 21.72
N LEU A 59 -6.41 13.76 20.88
CA LEU A 59 -7.31 13.58 19.73
C LEU A 59 -8.75 13.27 20.14
N THR A 60 -8.96 12.92 21.41
CA THR A 60 -10.27 12.64 22.01
C THR A 60 -10.79 13.81 22.86
N SER A 61 -10.16 14.99 22.79
CA SER A 61 -10.64 16.15 23.51
C SER A 61 -12.07 16.51 23.09
N PRO A 62 -12.98 16.78 24.05
CA PRO A 62 -14.33 17.22 23.71
C PRO A 62 -14.29 18.46 22.82
N HIS A 63 -15.15 18.50 21.79
CA HIS A 63 -15.28 19.62 20.84
C HIS A 63 -14.10 19.82 19.88
N SER A 64 -13.13 18.90 19.80
CA SER A 64 -12.13 18.91 18.71
C SER A 64 -12.67 18.25 17.45
N ASP A 65 -12.21 18.68 16.28
CA ASP A 65 -12.57 18.03 15.00
C ASP A 65 -12.08 16.58 14.92
N SER A 66 -10.98 16.27 15.62
CA SER A 66 -10.39 14.94 15.68
C SER A 66 -11.25 13.91 16.43
N VAL A 67 -12.09 14.34 17.37
CA VAL A 67 -12.87 13.43 18.23
C VAL A 67 -13.73 12.47 17.41
N THR A 68 -14.32 12.95 16.31
CA THR A 68 -15.19 12.17 15.41
C THR A 68 -14.51 10.92 14.85
N PHE A 69 -13.18 10.95 14.68
CA PHE A 69 -12.41 9.86 14.09
C PHE A 69 -11.70 8.98 15.12
N PHE A 70 -11.39 9.53 16.30
CA PHE A 70 -10.57 8.85 17.31
C PHE A 70 -11.33 8.39 18.56
N GLU A 71 -12.54 8.89 18.78
CA GLU A 71 -13.41 8.45 19.87
C GLU A 71 -13.71 6.95 19.79
N LYS A 72 -13.66 6.28 20.95
CA LYS A 72 -14.08 4.89 21.12
C LYS A 72 -15.39 4.85 21.89
N GLY A 73 -16.29 3.98 21.46
CA GLY A 73 -17.58 3.77 22.11
C GLY A 73 -18.30 2.58 21.50
N GLU A 74 -19.52 2.29 21.97
CA GLU A 74 -20.26 1.10 21.54
C GLU A 74 -20.47 1.03 20.02
N LYS A 75 -20.59 2.18 19.35
CA LYS A 75 -20.77 2.30 17.89
C LYS A 75 -19.56 2.93 17.19
N ARG A 76 -18.40 3.03 17.86
CA ARG A 76 -17.20 3.73 17.37
C ARG A 76 -15.94 2.91 17.63
N ILE A 77 -15.25 2.55 16.54
CA ILE A 77 -14.02 1.73 16.57
C ILE A 77 -12.81 2.53 17.12
N GLY A 78 -12.79 3.84 16.88
CA GLY A 78 -11.68 4.74 17.21
C GLY A 78 -10.58 4.75 16.14
N GLY A 79 -9.35 5.10 16.53
CA GLY A 79 -8.23 5.32 15.60
C GLY A 79 -7.44 4.08 15.15
N LYS A 80 -7.83 2.86 15.57
CA LYS A 80 -7.09 1.62 15.29
C LYS A 80 -7.93 0.65 14.47
N TYR A 81 -7.38 0.19 13.35
CA TYR A 81 -8.10 -0.66 12.39
C TYR A 81 -7.25 -1.83 11.94
N LYS A 82 -7.87 -3.00 11.76
CA LYS A 82 -7.25 -4.12 11.06
C LYS A 82 -7.10 -3.76 9.57
N LYS A 83 -5.90 -3.89 9.02
CA LYS A 83 -5.56 -3.57 7.63
C LYS A 83 -4.65 -4.65 7.06
N ALA A 84 -4.69 -4.83 5.74
CA ALA A 84 -3.70 -5.59 5.00
C ALA A 84 -2.65 -4.62 4.43
N VAL A 85 -1.37 -4.87 4.68
CA VAL A 85 -0.25 -4.04 4.20
C VAL A 85 0.77 -4.89 3.45
N TYR A 86 1.40 -4.31 2.44
CA TYR A 86 2.48 -4.99 1.71
C TYR A 86 3.81 -4.84 2.45
N ARG A 87 4.46 -5.96 2.71
CA ARG A 87 5.79 -6.04 3.34
C ARG A 87 6.77 -6.78 2.46
N GLU A 88 8.00 -6.28 2.42
CA GLU A 88 9.10 -6.90 1.68
C GLU A 88 9.84 -7.89 2.59
N TYR A 89 10.26 -9.01 2.00
CA TYR A 89 11.02 -10.09 2.61
C TYR A 89 12.37 -10.28 1.92
N THR A 90 13.30 -10.94 2.59
CA THR A 90 14.64 -11.18 2.05
C THR A 90 14.69 -12.34 1.06
N SER A 91 13.75 -13.27 1.12
CA SER A 91 13.71 -14.48 0.28
C SER A 91 12.29 -14.99 0.06
N ASP A 92 12.16 -15.92 -0.89
CA ASP A 92 10.97 -16.70 -1.25
C ASP A 92 10.38 -17.53 -0.11
N THR A 93 11.13 -17.72 0.99
CA THR A 93 10.62 -18.41 2.17
C THR A 93 9.67 -17.57 3.01
N PHE A 94 9.61 -16.25 2.80
CA PHE A 94 8.81 -15.30 3.58
C PHE A 94 9.00 -15.40 5.11
N LYS A 95 10.17 -15.85 5.57
CA LYS A 95 10.48 -16.00 7.01
C LYS A 95 11.07 -14.74 7.63
N THR A 96 11.89 -14.02 6.87
CA THR A 96 12.62 -12.85 7.38
C THR A 96 12.14 -11.60 6.66
N GLN A 97 11.34 -10.80 7.37
CA GLN A 97 10.89 -9.51 6.86
C GLN A 97 12.10 -8.58 6.72
N LYS A 98 12.21 -7.91 5.58
CA LYS A 98 13.26 -6.92 5.33
C LYS A 98 12.98 -5.69 6.20
N GLN A 99 13.96 -5.35 7.04
CA GLN A 99 13.85 -4.19 7.92
C GLN A 99 13.75 -2.90 7.10
N ARG A 100 12.85 -2.01 7.52
CA ARG A 100 12.76 -0.67 6.95
C ARG A 100 13.93 0.18 7.42
N THR A 101 14.56 0.86 6.49
CA THR A 101 15.59 1.85 6.79
C THR A 101 14.96 3.10 7.41
N GLN A 102 15.78 3.95 8.04
CA GLN A 102 15.32 5.24 8.59
C GLN A 102 14.67 6.12 7.51
N GLN A 103 15.21 6.07 6.29
CA GLN A 103 14.65 6.79 5.14
C GLN A 103 13.28 6.26 4.73
N GLU A 104 12.93 5.01 5.01
CA GLU A 104 11.65 4.39 4.63
C GLU A 104 10.60 4.46 5.75
N GLN A 105 10.93 5.04 6.91
CA GLN A 105 9.99 5.15 8.04
C GLN A 105 8.75 5.97 7.66
N HIS A 106 8.93 7.00 6.83
CA HIS A 106 7.85 7.88 6.38
C HIS A 106 6.79 7.16 5.52
N LEU A 107 7.09 5.98 4.96
CA LEU A 107 6.16 5.23 4.11
C LEU A 107 4.94 4.74 4.88
N GLY A 108 5.05 4.53 6.19
CA GLY A 108 3.91 4.18 7.04
C GLY A 108 3.14 2.96 6.50
N ILE A 109 1.88 3.17 6.10
CA ILE A 109 1.00 2.11 5.60
C ILE A 109 1.35 1.66 4.19
N LEU A 110 2.06 2.48 3.41
CA LEU A 110 2.45 2.17 2.04
C LEU A 110 3.47 1.03 2.02
N GLY A 111 3.47 0.28 0.94
CA GLY A 111 4.58 -0.63 0.60
C GLY A 111 5.85 0.15 0.23
N LYS A 112 6.88 -0.54 -0.26
CA LYS A 112 8.09 0.15 -0.73
C LYS A 112 7.84 0.97 -2.01
N ASP A 113 8.61 2.04 -2.16
CA ASP A 113 8.55 2.96 -3.32
C ASP A 113 8.88 2.33 -4.69
N TYR A 114 9.37 1.07 -4.70
CA TYR A 114 9.77 0.40 -5.94
C TYR A 114 8.61 0.02 -6.86
N ILE A 115 7.35 0.13 -6.41
CA ILE A 115 6.18 -0.19 -7.25
C ILE A 115 6.04 0.81 -8.40
N GLU A 116 6.47 2.07 -8.25
CA GLU A 116 6.35 3.06 -9.33
C GLU A 116 7.58 3.15 -10.24
N LYS A 117 8.78 2.81 -9.75
CA LYS A 117 10.02 3.11 -10.48
C LYS A 117 10.49 2.07 -11.50
N PHE A 118 9.93 0.87 -11.54
CA PHE A 118 10.44 -0.19 -12.43
C PHE A 118 9.31 -1.04 -13.01
N LEU A 119 8.50 -0.45 -13.91
CA LEU A 119 7.57 -1.18 -14.79
C LEU A 119 8.26 -2.06 -15.83
N GLN A 120 9.49 -2.53 -15.57
CA GLN A 120 10.17 -3.50 -16.39
C GLN A 120 10.71 -4.60 -15.49
N LEU A 121 10.06 -5.76 -15.55
CA LEU A 121 10.46 -7.04 -14.95
C LEU A 121 10.30 -7.16 -13.42
N LEU A 122 9.05 -7.12 -12.93
CA LEU A 122 8.74 -7.61 -11.58
C LEU A 122 8.00 -8.94 -11.69
N GLN A 123 8.62 -10.00 -11.17
CA GLN A 123 7.94 -11.24 -10.80
C GLN A 123 7.57 -11.11 -9.32
N PHE A 124 6.27 -11.15 -9.02
CA PHE A 124 5.76 -11.15 -7.66
C PHE A 124 5.33 -12.56 -7.29
N ASP A 125 6.01 -13.16 -6.32
CA ASP A 125 5.54 -14.39 -5.69
C ASP A 125 4.71 -13.97 -4.47
N ILE A 126 3.39 -14.09 -4.56
CA ILE A 126 2.45 -13.81 -3.45
C ILE A 126 1.92 -15.17 -2.96
N PRO A 127 2.27 -15.64 -1.76
CA PRO A 127 1.66 -16.84 -1.20
C PRO A 127 0.20 -16.56 -0.80
N PHE A 128 -0.69 -17.51 -1.10
CA PHE A 128 -2.09 -17.55 -0.63
C PHE A 128 -2.21 -18.47 0.59
#